data_AF-A0AAJ2IWL4-F1
#
_entry.id   AF-A0AAJ2IWL4-F1
#
_cell.length_a   1.000
_cell.length_b   1.000
_cell.length_c   1.000
_cell.angle_alpha   90.00
_cell.angle_beta   90.00
_cell.angle_gamma   90.00
#
_symmetry.space_group_name_H-M   'P 1'
#
loop_
_entity.id
_entity.type
_entity.pdbx_description
1 polymer ?
#
loop_
_entity_poly.entity_id
_entity_poly.type
_entity_poly.pdbx_seq_one_letter_code
_entity_poly.pdbx_strand_id
1 'polypeptide(L)'
;MVINRYSRPEMAAIWSDENKYKAWLEVEILADEAWAELGEIPAEDVKKIREKASFDVERILEIEKETRHDVVAFTRAVSETLGEESKWVHYGLTSTDVVDTAYGYLYKQANDIIRRDLANFLEIIADKAREHKYTVCMGRTHGVHAEPTTFGLKLATWYSEMKRNIERFEHVAKGVEAGKISGAVGTFANIPPFVEEYVCGKLGIRPQEISTQVLPRDLHAEYFSTLALIATSIERMATEIRGLQKSEQREVEEFFAKGQKGSSAMPHKRNPIGSENMTGLARVIRGHVVTAMEDVVLWHERDISHSSAERIITPDTTELINYMLNRFGNIVKNLTVFPENMKRNMDATFGLIYSQHVMLMLIEKGMTREEAYDLVQPLTAKAWDEQIMFRPLVESNEKIREKLTDEDIDAAFDYNYHLSRVDVIFERLGL
;
A
#
# COMPACT_ATOMS: atom_id res chain seq x y z
N MET A 1 9.30 -17.20 -1.26
CA MET A 1 8.70 -18.50 -0.88
C MET A 1 7.22 -18.24 -0.87
N VAL A 2 6.49 -18.65 -1.90
CA VAL A 2 5.09 -18.23 -2.12
C VAL A 2 4.19 -18.75 -0.98
N ILE A 3 3.59 -17.84 -0.20
CA ILE A 3 2.54 -18.21 0.74
C ILE A 3 1.23 -18.30 -0.04
N ASN A 4 0.91 -19.47 -0.60
CA ASN A 4 -0.28 -19.71 -1.45
C ASN A 4 -1.58 -19.12 -0.88
N ARG A 5 -1.72 -19.05 0.46
CA ARG A 5 -2.90 -18.48 1.12
C ARG A 5 -3.07 -16.96 0.92
N TYR A 6 -1.96 -16.24 0.73
CA TYR A 6 -1.91 -14.79 0.62
C TYR A 6 -1.43 -14.32 -0.76
N SER A 7 -1.42 -15.22 -1.75
CA SER A 7 -1.10 -14.88 -3.13
C SER A 7 -2.37 -14.98 -3.98
N ARG A 8 -2.61 -13.97 -4.83
CA ARG A 8 -3.73 -13.97 -5.79
C ARG A 8 -3.21 -14.44 -7.14
N PRO A 9 -4.00 -15.21 -7.93
CA PRO A 9 -3.50 -15.85 -9.15
C PRO A 9 -2.84 -14.90 -10.15
N GLU A 10 -3.35 -13.67 -10.28
CA GLU A 10 -2.80 -12.69 -11.22
C GLU A 10 -1.38 -12.21 -10.85
N MET A 11 -1.07 -12.03 -9.57
CA MET A 11 0.27 -11.64 -9.13
C MET A 11 1.21 -12.85 -9.07
N ALA A 12 0.70 -14.02 -8.64
CA ALA A 12 1.46 -15.27 -8.62
C ALA A 12 1.98 -15.66 -10.01
N ALA A 13 1.16 -15.43 -11.04
CA ALA A 13 1.52 -15.74 -12.42
C ALA A 13 2.76 -14.94 -12.89
N ILE A 14 2.90 -13.69 -12.43
CA ILE A 14 4.04 -12.83 -12.78
C ILE A 14 5.37 -13.43 -12.32
N TRP A 15 5.39 -13.96 -11.09
CA TRP A 15 6.59 -14.49 -10.44
C TRP A 15 6.81 -15.98 -10.65
N SER A 16 6.08 -16.59 -11.58
CA SER A 16 6.30 -17.99 -11.96
C SER A 16 7.62 -18.14 -12.73
N ASP A 17 8.27 -19.30 -12.60
CA ASP A 17 9.47 -19.62 -13.38
C ASP A 17 9.20 -19.55 -14.90
N GLU A 18 8.01 -19.97 -15.31
CA GLU A 18 7.53 -19.86 -16.68
C GLU A 18 7.54 -18.41 -17.20
N ASN A 19 6.99 -17.46 -16.43
CA ASN A 19 6.96 -16.06 -16.84
C ASN A 19 8.35 -15.41 -16.75
N LYS A 20 9.16 -15.80 -15.77
CA LYS A 20 10.56 -15.38 -15.66
C LYS A 20 11.36 -15.76 -16.90
N TYR A 21 11.31 -17.02 -17.33
CA TYR A 21 12.06 -17.47 -18.51
C TYR A 21 11.45 -16.94 -19.82
N LYS A 22 10.13 -16.68 -19.88
CA LYS A 22 9.53 -15.91 -20.98
C LYS A 22 10.11 -14.50 -21.08
N ALA A 23 10.24 -13.80 -19.95
CA ALA A 23 10.83 -12.48 -19.94
C ALA A 23 12.32 -12.51 -20.36
N TRP A 24 13.07 -13.52 -19.92
CA TRP A 24 14.47 -13.69 -20.37
C TRP A 24 14.56 -13.94 -21.87
N LEU A 25 13.70 -14.83 -22.39
CA LEU A 25 13.66 -15.11 -23.82
C LEU A 25 13.28 -13.87 -24.64
N GLU A 26 12.32 -13.07 -24.18
CA GLU A 26 11.95 -11.85 -24.87
C GLU A 26 13.10 -10.84 -24.91
N VAL A 27 13.85 -10.68 -23.81
CA VAL A 27 15.05 -9.82 -23.78
C VAL A 27 16.11 -10.29 -24.78
N GLU A 28 16.41 -11.60 -24.83
CA GLU A 28 17.37 -12.18 -25.77
C GLU A 28 16.97 -11.91 -27.23
N ILE A 29 15.72 -12.23 -27.59
CA ILE A 29 15.26 -12.06 -28.98
C ILE A 29 15.26 -10.58 -29.37
N LEU A 30 14.84 -9.68 -28.48
CA LEU A 30 14.87 -8.25 -28.75
C LEU A 30 16.30 -7.71 -28.89
N ALA A 31 17.27 -8.28 -28.16
CA ALA A 31 18.68 -7.91 -28.33
C ALA A 31 19.19 -8.33 -29.71
N ASP A 32 18.86 -9.54 -30.17
CA ASP A 32 19.18 -10.02 -31.52
C ASP A 32 18.51 -9.16 -32.61
N GLU A 33 17.24 -8.77 -32.42
CA GLU A 33 16.55 -7.83 -33.30
C GLU A 33 17.28 -6.48 -33.39
N ALA A 34 17.72 -5.93 -32.26
CA ALA A 34 18.47 -4.67 -32.26
C ALA A 34 19.80 -4.79 -33.01
N TRP A 35 20.51 -5.91 -32.85
CA TRP A 35 21.73 -6.19 -33.60
C TRP A 35 21.47 -6.36 -35.11
N ALA A 36 20.32 -6.92 -35.50
CA ALA A 36 19.92 -6.99 -36.90
C ALA A 36 19.57 -5.61 -37.49
N GLU A 37 18.94 -4.72 -36.73
CA GLU A 37 18.72 -3.32 -37.14
C GLU A 37 20.05 -2.57 -37.34
N LEU A 38 21.10 -2.93 -36.59
CA LEU A 38 22.47 -2.43 -36.78
C LEU A 38 23.22 -3.10 -37.94
N GLY A 39 22.70 -4.20 -38.50
CA GLY A 39 23.31 -4.95 -39.59
C GLY A 39 24.44 -5.92 -39.17
N GLU A 40 24.63 -6.15 -37.87
CA GLU A 40 25.68 -7.04 -37.35
C GLU A 40 25.24 -8.51 -37.32
N ILE A 41 23.93 -8.76 -37.17
CA ILE A 41 23.33 -10.09 -37.25
C ILE A 41 22.42 -10.17 -38.48
N PRO A 42 22.46 -11.25 -39.29
CA PRO A 42 21.56 -11.42 -40.42
C PRO A 42 20.09 -11.44 -39.98
N ALA A 43 19.25 -10.59 -40.58
CA ALA A 43 17.81 -10.52 -40.27
C ALA A 43 17.07 -11.86 -40.45
N GLU A 44 17.52 -12.71 -41.40
CA GLU A 44 16.96 -14.05 -41.59
C GLU A 44 17.26 -15.00 -40.42
N ASP A 45 18.39 -14.83 -39.73
CA ASP A 45 18.69 -15.64 -38.54
C ASP A 45 17.83 -15.18 -37.36
N VAL A 46 17.69 -13.87 -37.13
CA VAL A 46 16.81 -13.33 -36.08
C VAL A 46 15.36 -13.74 -36.29
N LYS A 47 14.88 -13.76 -37.54
CA LYS A 47 13.54 -14.25 -37.87
C LYS A 47 13.34 -15.70 -37.44
N LYS A 48 14.33 -16.58 -37.68
CA LYS A 48 14.28 -17.98 -37.21
C LYS A 48 14.26 -18.05 -35.68
N ILE A 49 15.08 -17.23 -35.01
CA ILE A 49 15.12 -17.16 -33.55
C ILE A 49 13.75 -16.77 -33.01
N ARG A 50 13.15 -15.67 -33.50
CA ARG A 50 11.81 -15.22 -33.08
C ARG A 50 10.72 -16.26 -33.32
N GLU A 51 10.80 -17.03 -34.41
CA GLU A 51 9.80 -18.05 -34.76
C GLU A 51 9.95 -19.36 -33.98
N LYS A 52 11.18 -19.75 -33.61
CA LYS A 52 11.49 -21.10 -33.12
C LYS A 52 12.03 -21.16 -31.70
N ALA A 53 12.65 -20.10 -31.21
CA ALA A 53 13.27 -20.11 -29.89
C ALA A 53 12.19 -20.37 -28.84
N SER A 54 12.44 -21.39 -28.02
CA SER A 54 11.56 -21.80 -26.94
C SER A 54 12.41 -22.32 -25.79
N PHE A 55 11.77 -22.67 -24.68
CA PHE A 55 12.44 -23.28 -23.54
C PHE A 55 11.50 -24.27 -22.85
N ASP A 56 12.09 -25.13 -22.02
CA ASP A 56 11.37 -25.99 -21.08
C ASP A 56 11.94 -25.77 -19.67
N VAL A 57 11.06 -25.49 -18.70
CA VAL A 57 11.47 -25.14 -17.33
C VAL A 57 12.20 -26.31 -16.66
N GLU A 58 11.71 -27.53 -16.83
CA GLU A 58 12.33 -28.72 -16.22
C GLU A 58 13.72 -28.97 -16.79
N ARG A 59 13.87 -28.78 -18.11
CA ARG A 59 15.16 -28.89 -18.81
C ARG A 59 16.17 -27.84 -18.36
N ILE A 60 15.75 -26.60 -18.15
CA ILE A 60 16.64 -25.56 -17.59
C ILE A 60 17.12 -25.98 -16.20
N LEU A 61 16.22 -26.42 -15.33
CA LEU A 61 16.57 -26.85 -13.97
C LEU A 61 17.45 -28.11 -13.95
N GLU A 62 17.33 -28.98 -14.97
CA GLU A 62 18.24 -30.10 -15.17
C GLU A 62 19.65 -29.63 -15.51
N ILE A 63 19.80 -28.76 -16.52
CA ILE A 63 21.09 -28.22 -16.96
C ILE A 63 21.76 -27.42 -15.82
N GLU A 64 20.98 -26.68 -15.04
CA GLU A 64 21.49 -25.87 -13.91
C GLU A 64 22.19 -26.71 -12.83
N LYS A 65 21.80 -27.97 -12.63
CA LYS A 65 22.49 -28.88 -11.69
C LYS A 65 23.95 -29.12 -12.06
N GLU A 66 24.26 -29.05 -13.36
CA GLU A 66 25.61 -29.19 -13.89
C GLU A 66 26.33 -27.84 -14.00
N THR A 67 25.67 -26.83 -14.60
CA THR A 67 26.31 -25.54 -14.87
C THR A 67 26.51 -24.70 -13.60
N ARG A 68 25.66 -24.91 -12.58
CA ARG A 68 25.59 -24.08 -11.36
C ARG A 68 25.42 -22.59 -11.67
N HIS A 69 24.83 -22.28 -12.83
CA HIS A 69 24.58 -20.94 -13.32
C HIS A 69 23.29 -20.95 -14.15
N ASP A 70 22.30 -20.20 -13.68
CA ASP A 70 20.93 -20.16 -14.21
C ASP A 70 20.84 -19.59 -15.64
N VAL A 71 21.47 -18.45 -15.94
CA VAL A 71 21.46 -17.88 -17.31
C VAL A 71 22.17 -18.78 -18.32
N VAL A 72 23.28 -19.43 -17.93
CA VAL A 72 23.96 -20.41 -18.78
C VAL A 72 23.08 -21.63 -19.03
N ALA A 73 22.34 -22.09 -18.00
CA ALA A 73 21.40 -23.19 -18.17
C ALA A 73 20.25 -22.82 -19.12
N PHE A 74 19.71 -21.60 -18.96
CA PHE A 74 18.66 -21.04 -19.81
C PHE A 74 19.10 -20.93 -21.28
N THR A 75 20.21 -20.25 -21.55
CA THR A 75 20.71 -20.05 -22.93
C THR A 75 21.03 -21.37 -23.63
N ARG A 76 21.53 -22.37 -22.91
CA ARG A 76 21.71 -23.74 -23.43
C ARG A 76 20.38 -24.41 -23.76
N ALA A 77 19.40 -24.35 -22.86
CA ALA A 77 18.08 -24.92 -23.11
C ALA A 77 17.39 -24.27 -24.33
N VAL A 78 17.52 -22.95 -24.49
CA VAL A 78 17.03 -22.24 -25.68
C VAL A 78 17.77 -22.69 -26.93
N SER A 79 19.10 -22.81 -26.86
CA SER A 79 19.93 -23.26 -27.98
C SER A 79 19.57 -24.67 -28.46
N GLU A 80 19.13 -25.57 -27.58
CA GLU A 80 18.63 -26.91 -27.94
C GLU A 80 17.38 -26.87 -28.84
N THR A 81 16.65 -25.74 -28.88
CA THR A 81 15.47 -25.55 -29.73
C THR A 81 15.77 -24.95 -31.11
N LEU A 82 17.01 -24.50 -31.32
CA LEU A 82 17.44 -23.72 -32.48
C LEU A 82 18.46 -24.47 -33.34
N GLY A 83 18.66 -23.99 -34.58
CA GLY A 83 19.69 -24.44 -35.50
C GLY A 83 21.01 -23.68 -35.37
N GLU A 84 21.66 -23.40 -36.49
CA GLU A 84 22.91 -22.63 -36.55
C GLU A 84 22.77 -21.19 -36.04
N GLU A 85 21.54 -20.65 -36.08
CA GLU A 85 21.21 -19.33 -35.54
C GLU A 85 21.38 -19.24 -34.01
N SER A 86 21.47 -20.37 -33.30
CA SER A 86 21.75 -20.42 -31.85
C SER A 86 23.04 -19.70 -31.44
N LYS A 87 23.99 -19.52 -32.36
CA LYS A 87 25.23 -18.77 -32.12
C LYS A 87 25.02 -17.29 -31.77
N TRP A 88 23.84 -16.75 -32.07
CA TRP A 88 23.47 -15.36 -31.80
C TRP A 88 22.81 -15.17 -30.42
N VAL A 89 22.24 -16.23 -29.84
CA VAL A 89 21.67 -16.17 -28.49
C VAL A 89 22.74 -15.67 -27.52
N HIS A 90 22.40 -14.63 -26.76
CA HIS A 90 23.30 -13.98 -25.80
C HIS A 90 24.50 -13.22 -26.41
N TYR A 91 24.44 -12.83 -27.69
CA TYR A 91 25.54 -12.13 -28.36
C TYR A 91 25.78 -10.73 -27.78
N GLY A 92 26.99 -10.54 -27.21
CA GLY A 92 27.42 -9.26 -26.63
C GLY A 92 26.85 -8.96 -25.24
N LEU A 93 25.96 -9.81 -24.72
CA LEU A 93 25.33 -9.66 -23.41
C LEU A 93 26.19 -10.21 -22.27
N THR A 94 25.95 -9.70 -21.07
CA THR A 94 26.29 -10.40 -19.82
C THR A 94 25.02 -10.95 -19.16
N SER A 95 25.16 -11.94 -18.26
CA SER A 95 24.04 -12.59 -17.57
C SER A 95 23.03 -11.59 -16.99
N THR A 96 23.50 -10.48 -16.42
CA THR A 96 22.62 -9.50 -15.77
C THR A 96 22.03 -8.47 -16.71
N ASP A 97 22.51 -8.35 -17.95
CA ASP A 97 21.76 -7.60 -18.97
C ASP A 97 20.40 -8.23 -19.20
N VAL A 98 20.34 -9.57 -19.20
CA VAL A 98 19.09 -10.33 -19.29
C VAL A 98 18.31 -10.29 -17.98
N VAL A 99 18.97 -10.64 -16.85
CA VAL A 99 18.27 -10.79 -15.56
C VAL A 99 17.65 -9.49 -15.08
N ASP A 100 18.41 -8.39 -14.98
CA ASP A 100 17.87 -7.14 -14.42
C ASP A 100 16.84 -6.49 -15.37
N THR A 101 17.06 -6.54 -16.68
CA THR A 101 16.09 -6.04 -17.67
C THR A 101 14.78 -6.82 -17.64
N ALA A 102 14.86 -8.15 -17.55
CA ALA A 102 13.67 -8.97 -17.37
C ALA A 102 12.98 -8.69 -16.03
N TYR A 103 13.72 -8.49 -14.94
CA TYR A 103 13.13 -8.10 -13.65
C TYR A 103 12.44 -6.73 -13.73
N GLY A 104 13.03 -5.74 -14.39
CA GLY A 104 12.37 -4.45 -14.65
C GLY A 104 11.04 -4.61 -15.40
N TYR A 105 11.01 -5.51 -16.38
CA TYR A 105 9.79 -5.87 -17.09
C TYR A 105 8.77 -6.61 -16.21
N LEU A 106 9.21 -7.51 -15.33
CA LEU A 106 8.32 -8.18 -14.36
C LEU A 106 7.79 -7.20 -13.30
N TYR A 107 8.61 -6.28 -12.82
CA TYR A 107 8.18 -5.18 -11.95
C TYR A 107 7.12 -4.34 -12.63
N LYS A 108 7.28 -4.01 -13.92
CA LYS A 108 6.26 -3.31 -14.69
C LYS A 108 4.91 -4.06 -14.66
N GLN A 109 4.92 -5.36 -14.93
CA GLN A 109 3.69 -6.17 -14.90
C GLN A 109 3.05 -6.18 -13.50
N ALA A 110 3.85 -6.37 -12.45
CA ALA A 110 3.37 -6.34 -11.07
C ALA A 110 2.83 -4.95 -10.69
N ASN A 111 3.51 -3.88 -11.11
CA ASN A 111 3.14 -2.51 -10.81
C ASN A 111 1.86 -2.10 -11.52
N ASP A 112 1.61 -2.58 -12.73
CA ASP A 112 0.35 -2.36 -13.44
C ASP A 112 -0.84 -2.95 -12.66
N ILE A 113 -0.66 -4.10 -11.99
CA ILE A 113 -1.66 -4.69 -11.09
C ILE A 113 -1.83 -3.82 -9.83
N ILE A 114 -0.73 -3.47 -9.16
CA ILE A 114 -0.75 -2.70 -7.90
C ILE A 114 -1.37 -1.31 -8.12
N ARG A 115 -1.05 -0.65 -9.25
CA ARG A 115 -1.63 0.64 -9.66
C ARG A 115 -3.15 0.58 -9.75
N ARG A 116 -3.67 -0.46 -10.41
CA ARG A 116 -5.11 -0.70 -10.52
C ARG A 116 -5.75 -0.97 -9.15
N ASP A 117 -5.09 -1.75 -8.31
CA ASP A 117 -5.58 -2.08 -6.97
C ASP A 117 -5.60 -0.86 -6.04
N LEU A 118 -4.58 0.00 -6.11
CA LEU A 118 -4.52 1.26 -5.39
C LEU A 118 -5.65 2.21 -5.83
N ALA A 119 -5.89 2.34 -7.13
CA ALA A 119 -6.97 3.15 -7.66
C ALA A 119 -8.35 2.65 -7.22
N ASN A 120 -8.57 1.33 -7.29
CA ASN A 120 -9.80 0.71 -6.81
C ASN A 120 -10.00 0.90 -5.29
N PHE A 121 -8.94 0.73 -4.50
CA PHE A 121 -9.02 0.94 -3.06
C PHE A 121 -9.30 2.41 -2.70
N LEU A 122 -8.70 3.35 -3.43
CA LEU A 122 -8.98 4.78 -3.28
C LEU A 122 -10.46 5.09 -3.52
N GLU A 123 -11.06 4.54 -4.58
CA GLU A 123 -12.49 4.75 -4.87
C GLU A 123 -13.40 4.12 -3.81
N ILE A 124 -13.07 2.91 -3.33
CA ILE A 124 -13.80 2.27 -2.23
C ILE A 124 -13.82 3.18 -0.98
N ILE A 125 -12.69 3.79 -0.64
CA ILE A 125 -12.63 4.73 0.49
C ILE A 125 -13.45 5.99 0.19
N ALA A 126 -13.37 6.53 -1.04
CA ALA A 126 -14.11 7.71 -1.46
C ALA A 126 -15.62 7.50 -1.32
N ASP A 127 -16.14 6.40 -1.85
CA ASP A 127 -17.55 6.02 -1.74
C ASP A 127 -17.99 5.89 -0.29
N LYS A 128 -17.19 5.22 0.55
CA LYS A 128 -17.51 5.04 1.97
C LYS A 128 -17.47 6.36 2.73
N ALA A 129 -16.55 7.26 2.39
CA ALA A 129 -16.45 8.58 2.99
C ALA A 129 -17.70 9.43 2.64
N ARG A 130 -18.16 9.38 1.38
CA ARG A 130 -19.39 10.06 0.93
C ARG A 130 -20.63 9.47 1.60
N GLU A 131 -20.74 8.14 1.66
CA GLU A 131 -21.84 7.41 2.32
C GLU A 131 -22.03 7.89 3.77
N HIS A 132 -20.92 8.09 4.50
CA HIS A 132 -20.93 8.45 5.91
C HIS A 132 -20.54 9.90 6.20
N LYS A 133 -20.66 10.80 5.20
CA LYS A 133 -20.22 12.20 5.28
C LYS A 133 -20.67 12.91 6.57
N TYR A 134 -21.93 12.72 6.95
CA TYR A 134 -22.52 13.31 8.17
C TYR A 134 -22.85 12.30 9.27
N THR A 135 -22.33 11.07 9.20
CA THR A 135 -22.51 10.10 10.29
C THR A 135 -21.67 10.53 11.49
N VAL A 136 -22.28 11.23 12.45
CA VAL A 136 -21.61 11.75 13.65
C VAL A 136 -21.07 10.61 14.52
N CYS A 137 -19.86 10.80 15.05
CA CYS A 137 -19.24 9.89 16.01
C CYS A 137 -18.25 10.65 16.90
N MET A 138 -17.75 10.01 17.95
CA MET A 138 -16.75 10.64 18.81
C MET A 138 -15.37 10.69 18.15
N GLY A 139 -14.80 11.90 18.09
CA GLY A 139 -13.37 12.09 17.97
C GLY A 139 -12.67 11.58 19.23
N ARG A 140 -11.53 10.93 19.05
CA ARG A 140 -10.77 10.32 20.15
C ARG A 140 -9.30 10.71 20.09
N THR A 141 -8.80 11.27 21.18
CA THR A 141 -7.37 11.55 21.38
C THR A 141 -6.90 10.75 22.59
N HIS A 142 -5.74 10.09 22.48
CA HIS A 142 -5.25 9.16 23.52
C HIS A 142 -6.22 8.02 23.89
N GLY A 143 -7.19 7.71 23.02
CA GLY A 143 -8.26 6.74 23.30
C GLY A 143 -9.42 7.30 24.15
N VAL A 144 -9.40 8.58 24.50
CA VAL A 144 -10.43 9.28 25.30
C VAL A 144 -11.31 10.13 24.39
N HIS A 145 -12.57 10.34 24.78
CA HIS A 145 -13.49 11.24 24.07
C HIS A 145 -12.97 12.67 24.09
N ALA A 146 -12.87 13.25 22.89
CA ALA A 146 -12.57 14.66 22.67
C ALA A 146 -13.85 15.37 22.21
N GLU A 147 -13.90 15.84 20.96
CA GLU A 147 -15.07 16.48 20.37
C GLU A 147 -15.73 15.57 19.31
N PRO A 148 -17.02 15.80 18.98
CA PRO A 148 -17.67 15.14 17.86
C PRO A 148 -16.93 15.35 16.52
N THR A 149 -16.93 14.31 15.70
CA THR A 149 -16.50 14.34 14.30
C THR A 149 -17.49 13.52 13.46
N THR A 150 -17.17 13.22 12.20
CA THR A 150 -17.96 12.26 11.41
C THR A 150 -17.13 11.08 10.96
N PHE A 151 -17.78 9.92 10.81
CA PHE A 151 -17.13 8.75 10.26
C PHE A 151 -16.67 8.98 8.82
N GLY A 152 -17.41 9.78 8.05
CA GLY A 152 -17.00 10.25 6.72
C GLY A 152 -15.68 11.03 6.77
N LEU A 153 -15.50 11.96 7.71
CA LEU A 153 -14.23 12.67 7.88
C LEU A 153 -13.07 11.72 8.24
N LYS A 154 -13.33 10.72 9.08
CA LYS A 154 -12.33 9.68 9.42
C LYS A 154 -11.87 8.93 8.16
N LEU A 155 -12.80 8.52 7.30
CA LEU A 155 -12.50 7.88 6.02
C LEU A 155 -11.84 8.85 5.02
N ALA A 156 -12.23 10.12 5.04
CA ALA A 156 -11.61 11.17 4.22
C ALA A 156 -10.11 11.36 4.54
N THR A 157 -9.69 11.12 5.81
CA THR A 157 -8.26 11.08 6.14
C THR A 157 -7.54 9.92 5.46
N TRP A 158 -8.21 8.76 5.32
CA TRP A 158 -7.67 7.58 4.64
C TRP A 158 -7.56 7.84 3.14
N TYR A 159 -8.57 8.47 2.55
CA TYR A 159 -8.57 8.86 1.13
C TYR A 159 -7.40 9.80 0.83
N SER A 160 -7.22 10.85 1.62
CA SER A 160 -6.11 11.80 1.48
C SER A 160 -4.74 11.11 1.63
N GLU A 161 -4.61 10.16 2.55
CA GLU A 161 -3.39 9.37 2.73
C GLU A 161 -3.11 8.45 1.55
N MET A 162 -4.12 7.79 1.00
CA MET A 162 -3.96 6.93 -0.17
C MET A 162 -3.61 7.71 -1.45
N LYS A 163 -4.09 8.96 -1.61
CA LYS A 163 -3.61 9.83 -2.70
C LYS A 163 -2.10 10.07 -2.63
N ARG A 164 -1.58 10.42 -1.45
CA ARG A 164 -0.12 10.59 -1.25
C ARG A 164 0.65 9.29 -1.51
N ASN A 165 0.07 8.15 -1.15
CA ASN A 165 0.68 6.85 -1.40
C ASN A 165 0.71 6.48 -2.89
N ILE A 166 -0.33 6.83 -3.65
CA ILE A 166 -0.34 6.66 -5.11
C ILE A 166 0.75 7.52 -5.75
N GLU A 167 0.87 8.80 -5.37
CA GLU A 167 1.93 9.67 -5.88
C GLU A 167 3.33 9.10 -5.62
N ARG A 168 3.58 8.58 -4.41
CA ARG A 168 4.85 7.91 -4.06
C ARG A 168 5.06 6.64 -4.88
N PHE A 169 4.02 5.82 -5.01
CA PHE A 169 4.08 4.57 -5.77
C PHE A 169 4.44 4.83 -7.24
N GLU A 170 3.79 5.80 -7.89
CA GLU A 170 4.09 6.15 -9.28
C GLU A 170 5.53 6.63 -9.49
N HIS A 171 6.12 7.30 -8.48
CA HIS A 171 7.52 7.68 -8.52
C HIS A 171 8.44 6.46 -8.50
N VAL A 172 8.29 5.61 -7.48
CA VAL A 172 9.20 4.46 -7.30
C VAL A 172 8.98 3.35 -8.32
N ALA A 173 7.75 3.20 -8.83
CA ALA A 173 7.43 2.25 -9.90
C ALA A 173 8.26 2.57 -11.15
N LYS A 174 8.31 3.85 -11.56
CA LYS A 174 9.16 4.30 -12.68
C LYS A 174 10.65 4.07 -12.42
N GLY A 175 11.08 4.08 -11.15
CA GLY A 175 12.45 3.79 -10.75
C GLY A 175 12.86 2.36 -11.12
N VAL A 176 12.05 1.38 -10.71
CA VAL A 176 12.33 -0.07 -10.94
C VAL A 176 11.83 -0.60 -12.27
N GLU A 177 10.94 0.11 -12.98
CA GLU A 177 10.54 -0.17 -14.36
C GLU A 177 11.65 0.25 -15.35
N ALA A 178 12.85 -0.30 -15.14
CA ALA A 178 14.07 0.03 -15.84
C ALA A 178 14.84 -1.23 -16.28
N GLY A 179 15.59 -1.11 -17.36
CA GLY A 179 16.49 -2.16 -17.85
C GLY A 179 17.93 -1.67 -17.96
N LYS A 180 18.84 -2.63 -18.13
CA LYS A 180 20.24 -2.37 -18.47
C LYS A 180 20.75 -3.38 -19.49
N ILE A 181 21.40 -2.91 -20.55
CA ILE A 181 22.08 -3.73 -21.55
C ILE A 181 23.39 -3.04 -21.90
N SER A 182 24.32 -3.12 -20.96
CA SER A 182 25.57 -2.34 -20.95
C SER A 182 26.81 -3.20 -20.79
N GLY A 183 26.62 -4.53 -20.75
CA GLY A 183 27.67 -5.52 -20.70
C GLY A 183 28.29 -5.69 -19.32
N ALA A 184 29.49 -6.26 -19.30
CA ALA A 184 30.13 -6.81 -18.12
C ALA A 184 30.39 -5.79 -16.99
N VAL A 185 30.60 -4.52 -17.28
CA VAL A 185 30.91 -3.48 -16.27
C VAL A 185 30.20 -2.15 -16.55
N GLY A 186 29.17 -2.15 -17.40
CA GLY A 186 28.38 -0.95 -17.67
C GLY A 186 29.00 0.04 -18.65
N THR A 187 30.01 -0.37 -19.42
CA THR A 187 30.79 0.51 -20.30
C THR A 187 30.39 0.46 -21.76
N PHE A 188 29.43 -0.40 -22.14
CA PHE A 188 29.03 -0.60 -23.54
C PHE A 188 30.17 -1.08 -24.47
N ALA A 189 31.26 -1.62 -23.90
CA ALA A 189 32.46 -1.99 -24.67
C ALA A 189 32.21 -3.07 -25.74
N ASN A 190 31.29 -4.00 -25.46
CA ASN A 190 30.96 -5.11 -26.34
C ASN A 190 29.52 -5.05 -26.88
N ILE A 191 28.79 -3.98 -26.55
CA ILE A 191 27.38 -3.83 -26.92
C ILE A 191 27.00 -2.34 -27.04
N PRO A 192 26.54 -1.87 -28.21
CA PRO A 192 26.16 -0.48 -28.40
C PRO A 192 24.94 -0.09 -27.55
N PRO A 193 24.88 1.17 -27.05
CA PRO A 193 23.71 1.68 -26.31
C PRO A 193 22.37 1.55 -27.06
N PHE A 194 22.40 1.56 -28.40
CA PHE A 194 21.20 1.34 -29.21
C PHE A 194 20.48 0.03 -28.88
N VAL A 195 21.22 -1.03 -28.52
CA VAL A 195 20.59 -2.31 -28.15
C VAL A 195 19.77 -2.15 -26.88
N GLU A 196 20.30 -1.46 -25.87
CA GLU A 196 19.57 -1.14 -24.64
C GLU A 196 18.31 -0.31 -24.91
N GLU A 197 18.44 0.76 -25.70
CA GLU A 197 17.34 1.64 -26.08
C GLU A 197 16.23 0.87 -26.81
N TYR A 198 16.60 -0.01 -27.75
CA TYR A 198 15.67 -0.84 -28.51
C TYR A 198 14.92 -1.82 -27.59
N VAL A 199 15.64 -2.61 -26.79
CA VAL A 199 15.03 -3.61 -25.91
C VAL A 199 14.13 -2.94 -24.86
N CYS A 200 14.63 -1.92 -24.16
CA CYS A 200 13.85 -1.21 -23.15
C CYS A 200 12.60 -0.57 -23.76
N GLY A 201 12.73 0.07 -24.94
CA GLY A 201 11.61 0.67 -25.65
C GLY A 201 10.53 -0.35 -26.06
N LYS A 202 10.93 -1.55 -26.48
CA LYS A 202 10.00 -2.63 -26.85
C LYS A 202 9.30 -3.26 -25.65
N LEU A 203 9.98 -3.34 -24.51
CA LEU A 203 9.42 -3.81 -23.24
C LEU A 203 8.61 -2.74 -22.49
N GLY A 204 8.66 -1.48 -22.95
CA GLY A 204 7.96 -0.36 -22.32
C GLY A 204 8.53 0.02 -20.95
N ILE A 205 9.84 -0.19 -20.76
CA ILE A 205 10.62 0.18 -19.58
C ILE A 205 11.70 1.19 -19.97
N ARG A 206 12.27 1.91 -19.01
CA ARG A 206 13.32 2.90 -19.31
C ARG A 206 14.72 2.27 -19.35
N PRO A 207 15.63 2.69 -20.24
CA PRO A 207 17.04 2.40 -20.08
C PRO A 207 17.60 3.16 -18.86
N GLN A 208 18.42 2.51 -18.05
CA GLN A 208 19.05 3.14 -16.89
C GLN A 208 20.16 4.10 -17.34
N GLU A 209 20.18 5.33 -16.80
CA GLU A 209 21.04 6.43 -17.27
C GLU A 209 22.54 6.10 -17.20
N ILE A 210 22.91 5.33 -16.19
CA ILE A 210 24.23 4.73 -16.02
C ILE A 210 24.07 3.46 -15.17
N SER A 211 24.73 2.39 -15.57
CA SER A 211 24.71 1.11 -14.87
C SER A 211 26.14 0.61 -14.64
N THR A 212 26.27 -0.37 -13.77
CA THR A 212 27.47 -1.20 -13.67
C THR A 212 27.18 -2.53 -14.36
N GLN A 213 27.64 -3.67 -13.82
CA GLN A 213 27.15 -4.97 -14.27
C GLN A 213 25.67 -5.18 -13.87
N VAL A 214 25.12 -4.35 -12.98
CA VAL A 214 23.76 -4.40 -12.42
C VAL A 214 23.05 -3.04 -12.51
N LEU A 215 21.73 -3.03 -12.37
CA LEU A 215 20.97 -1.84 -11.96
C LEU A 215 21.35 -1.44 -10.53
N PRO A 216 21.33 -0.14 -10.19
CA PRO A 216 21.66 0.30 -8.85
C PRO A 216 20.50 -0.07 -7.87
N ARG A 217 20.86 -0.63 -6.70
CA ARG A 217 19.90 -1.22 -5.76
C ARG A 217 19.19 -0.21 -4.86
N ASP A 218 19.60 1.07 -4.88
CA ASP A 218 18.87 2.16 -4.24
C ASP A 218 17.45 2.33 -4.81
N LEU A 219 17.28 2.12 -6.13
CA LEU A 219 15.97 2.11 -6.79
C LEU A 219 15.03 1.06 -6.16
N HIS A 220 15.58 -0.12 -5.88
CA HIS A 220 14.86 -1.24 -5.28
C HIS A 220 14.55 -0.95 -3.81
N ALA A 221 15.53 -0.44 -3.05
CA ALA A 221 15.34 -0.05 -1.65
C ALA A 221 14.23 1.00 -1.47
N GLU A 222 14.17 2.00 -2.36
CA GLU A 222 13.11 3.01 -2.35
C GLU A 222 11.73 2.39 -2.68
N TYR A 223 11.68 1.48 -3.66
CA TYR A 223 10.48 0.73 -4.03
C TYR A 223 9.92 -0.09 -2.85
N PHE A 224 10.75 -0.93 -2.20
CA PHE A 224 10.33 -1.72 -1.05
C PHE A 224 9.91 -0.85 0.13
N SER A 225 10.61 0.26 0.38
CA SER A 225 10.26 1.23 1.43
C SER A 225 8.88 1.85 1.20
N THR A 226 8.56 2.17 -0.05
CA THR A 226 7.26 2.73 -0.42
C THR A 226 6.14 1.70 -0.29
N LEU A 227 6.35 0.46 -0.74
CA LEU A 227 5.37 -0.62 -0.52
C LEU A 227 5.14 -0.89 0.97
N ALA A 228 6.18 -0.84 1.79
CA ALA A 228 6.07 -0.96 3.24
C ALA A 228 5.30 0.20 3.88
N LEU A 229 5.45 1.43 3.36
CA LEU A 229 4.67 2.57 3.80
C LEU A 229 3.18 2.39 3.47
N ILE A 230 2.84 1.92 2.26
CA ILE A 230 1.46 1.59 1.86
C ILE A 230 0.88 0.52 2.78
N ALA A 231 1.62 -0.55 3.03
CA ALA A 231 1.20 -1.62 3.95
C ALA A 231 0.96 -1.08 5.38
N THR A 232 1.78 -0.13 5.82
CA THR A 232 1.65 0.51 7.14
C THR A 232 0.43 1.43 7.22
N SER A 233 0.10 2.15 6.14
CA SER A 233 -1.16 2.89 6.03
C SER A 233 -2.36 1.95 6.17
N ILE A 234 -2.33 0.78 5.53
CA ILE A 234 -3.37 -0.24 5.67
C ILE A 234 -3.44 -0.74 7.12
N GLU A 235 -2.31 -1.01 7.79
CA GLU A 235 -2.29 -1.39 9.22
C GLU A 235 -2.91 -0.31 10.12
N ARG A 236 -2.65 0.98 9.85
CA ARG A 236 -3.26 2.09 10.59
C ARG A 236 -4.79 2.04 10.49
N MET A 237 -5.31 1.89 9.28
CA MET A 237 -6.76 1.81 9.01
C MET A 237 -7.38 0.54 9.62
N ALA A 238 -6.70 -0.59 9.49
CA ALA A 238 -7.10 -1.86 10.10
C ALA A 238 -7.13 -1.78 11.64
N THR A 239 -6.18 -1.07 12.23
CA THR A 239 -6.14 -0.83 13.68
C THR A 239 -7.31 0.03 14.15
N GLU A 240 -7.73 1.01 13.35
CA GLU A 240 -8.94 1.79 13.62
C GLU A 240 -10.20 0.90 13.61
N ILE A 241 -10.37 0.05 12.59
CA ILE A 241 -11.49 -0.91 12.53
C ILE A 241 -11.50 -1.83 13.76
N ARG A 242 -10.32 -2.36 14.14
CA ARG A 242 -10.18 -3.19 15.35
C ARG A 242 -10.57 -2.44 16.62
N GLY A 243 -10.23 -1.15 16.72
CA GLY A 243 -10.62 -0.29 17.82
C GLY A 243 -12.14 -0.11 17.89
N LEU A 244 -12.73 0.33 16.78
CA LEU A 244 -14.15 0.64 16.65
C LEU A 244 -15.06 -0.60 16.77
N GLN A 245 -14.55 -1.79 16.49
CA GLN A 245 -15.26 -3.07 16.66
C GLN A 245 -15.15 -3.67 18.08
N LYS A 246 -14.37 -3.05 19.00
CA LYS A 246 -14.37 -3.48 20.41
C LYS A 246 -15.78 -3.49 20.98
N SER A 247 -16.07 -4.47 21.84
CA SER A 247 -17.41 -4.72 22.40
C SER A 247 -18.02 -3.49 23.08
N GLU A 248 -17.19 -2.70 23.77
CA GLU A 248 -17.60 -1.50 24.49
C GLU A 248 -17.98 -0.34 23.55
N GLN A 249 -17.47 -0.35 22.31
CA GLN A 249 -17.72 0.70 21.30
C GLN A 249 -18.76 0.26 20.29
N ARG A 250 -18.47 -0.83 19.56
CA ARG A 250 -19.30 -1.42 18.50
C ARG A 250 -19.84 -0.38 17.50
N GLU A 251 -18.96 0.52 17.07
CA GLU A 251 -19.28 1.56 16.08
C GLU A 251 -19.22 1.01 14.66
N VAL A 252 -18.37 0.00 14.42
CA VAL A 252 -18.27 -0.73 13.16
C VAL A 252 -18.12 -2.23 13.40
N GLU A 253 -18.31 -3.03 12.37
CA GLU A 253 -18.04 -4.46 12.38
C GLU A 253 -17.68 -4.96 10.97
N GLU A 254 -16.61 -5.75 10.85
CA GLU A 254 -16.31 -6.48 9.61
C GLU A 254 -17.50 -7.36 9.23
N PHE A 255 -17.85 -7.37 7.94
CA PHE A 255 -18.99 -8.15 7.45
C PHE A 255 -18.89 -9.62 7.88
N PHE A 256 -19.96 -10.10 8.53
CA PHE A 256 -20.05 -11.47 9.03
C PHE A 256 -21.05 -12.27 8.20
N ALA A 257 -20.56 -13.13 7.33
CA ALA A 257 -21.39 -13.86 6.38
C ALA A 257 -22.30 -14.89 7.05
N LYS A 258 -23.46 -15.18 6.43
CA LYS A 258 -24.35 -16.25 6.88
C LYS A 258 -23.60 -17.59 6.87
N GLY A 259 -23.52 -18.25 8.03
CA GLY A 259 -22.81 -19.52 8.21
C GLY A 259 -21.35 -19.39 8.65
N GLN A 260 -20.78 -18.17 8.69
CA GLN A 260 -19.46 -17.93 9.27
C GLN A 260 -19.49 -18.24 10.78
N LYS A 261 -18.46 -18.93 11.28
CA LYS A 261 -18.26 -19.16 12.73
C LYS A 261 -17.18 -18.22 13.22
N GLY A 262 -17.49 -17.35 14.17
CA GLY A 262 -16.53 -16.39 14.73
C GLY A 262 -15.68 -16.95 15.87
N SER A 263 -16.07 -18.10 16.43
CA SER A 263 -15.28 -18.88 17.38
C SER A 263 -15.72 -20.35 17.35
N SER A 264 -14.83 -21.27 17.71
CA SER A 264 -15.14 -22.69 17.91
C SER A 264 -16.00 -22.93 19.15
N ALA A 265 -15.96 -22.05 20.16
CA ALA A 265 -16.59 -22.26 21.46
C ALA A 265 -17.65 -21.21 21.83
N MET A 266 -17.59 -20.00 21.25
CA MET A 266 -18.47 -18.88 21.62
C MET A 266 -19.32 -18.41 20.44
N PRO A 267 -20.61 -18.80 20.36
CA PRO A 267 -21.48 -18.50 19.22
C PRO A 267 -21.73 -17.01 18.94
N HIS A 268 -21.59 -16.16 19.96
CA HIS A 268 -21.81 -14.71 19.83
C HIS A 268 -20.60 -13.94 19.30
N LYS A 269 -19.42 -14.59 19.21
CA LYS A 269 -18.16 -13.90 18.94
C LYS A 269 -18.09 -13.40 17.49
N ARG A 270 -17.88 -12.09 17.30
CA ARG A 270 -17.62 -11.45 16.00
C ARG A 270 -16.30 -10.70 16.08
N ASN A 271 -15.33 -11.06 15.25
CA ASN A 271 -13.95 -10.60 15.38
C ASN A 271 -13.47 -9.88 14.10
N PRO A 272 -12.63 -8.85 14.23
CA PRO A 272 -12.01 -8.15 13.10
C PRO A 272 -10.81 -8.91 12.53
N ILE A 273 -10.97 -10.21 12.20
CA ILE A 273 -9.84 -11.08 11.80
C ILE A 273 -9.22 -10.67 10.46
N GLY A 274 -9.98 -9.99 9.59
CA GLY A 274 -9.46 -9.44 8.35
C GLY A 274 -8.44 -8.34 8.63
N SER A 275 -8.79 -7.39 9.49
CA SER A 275 -7.95 -6.28 9.92
C SER A 275 -6.75 -6.75 10.76
N GLU A 276 -6.93 -7.77 11.61
CA GLU A 276 -5.83 -8.42 12.31
C GLU A 276 -4.85 -9.08 11.34
N ASN A 277 -5.36 -9.72 10.27
CA ASN A 277 -4.51 -10.29 9.23
C ASN A 277 -3.70 -9.21 8.50
N MET A 278 -4.31 -8.07 8.13
CA MET A 278 -3.59 -6.96 7.50
C MET A 278 -2.46 -6.43 8.40
N THR A 279 -2.72 -6.33 9.71
CA THR A 279 -1.73 -5.93 10.71
C THR A 279 -0.51 -6.87 10.71
N GLY A 280 -0.73 -8.18 10.60
CA GLY A 280 0.35 -9.17 10.52
C GLY A 280 1.17 -9.05 9.25
N LEU A 281 0.51 -8.92 8.09
CA LEU A 281 1.18 -8.82 6.79
C LEU A 281 2.01 -7.54 6.64
N ALA A 282 1.51 -6.41 7.16
CA ALA A 282 2.26 -5.16 7.17
C ALA A 282 3.59 -5.26 7.92
N ARG A 283 3.66 -6.06 8.99
CA ARG A 283 4.90 -6.31 9.75
C ARG A 283 5.93 -7.07 8.92
N VAL A 284 5.49 -8.07 8.15
CA VAL A 284 6.37 -8.85 7.26
C VAL A 284 6.95 -7.95 6.18
N ILE A 285 6.10 -7.19 5.48
CA ILE A 285 6.54 -6.26 4.44
C ILE A 285 7.56 -5.25 4.98
N ARG A 286 7.34 -4.68 6.18
CA ARG A 286 8.33 -3.78 6.80
C ARG A 286 9.66 -4.45 7.10
N GLY A 287 9.68 -5.75 7.39
CA GLY A 287 10.92 -6.51 7.56
C GLY A 287 11.76 -6.54 6.27
N HIS A 288 11.11 -6.62 5.11
CA HIS A 288 11.80 -6.63 3.81
C HIS A 288 12.54 -5.32 3.49
N VAL A 289 12.17 -4.20 4.12
CA VAL A 289 12.88 -2.92 3.95
C VAL A 289 14.31 -3.01 4.44
N VAL A 290 14.57 -3.72 5.55
CA VAL A 290 15.93 -3.90 6.06
C VAL A 290 16.77 -4.66 5.04
N THR A 291 16.24 -5.77 4.53
CA THR A 291 16.88 -6.56 3.49
C THR A 291 17.21 -5.73 2.25
N ALA A 292 16.22 -4.98 1.72
CA ALA A 292 16.43 -4.16 0.54
C ALA A 292 17.45 -3.03 0.74
N MET A 293 17.52 -2.46 1.96
CA MET A 293 18.52 -1.44 2.30
C MET A 293 19.93 -2.02 2.39
N GLU A 294 20.06 -3.26 2.90
CA GLU A 294 21.34 -3.97 2.96
C GLU A 294 21.83 -4.39 1.56
N ASP A 295 20.93 -4.60 0.60
CA ASP A 295 21.25 -4.93 -0.79
C ASP A 295 21.88 -3.75 -1.59
N VAL A 296 21.87 -2.52 -1.05
CA VAL A 296 22.40 -1.32 -1.75
C VAL A 296 23.93 -1.32 -1.82
N VAL A 297 24.62 -1.82 -0.79
CA VAL A 297 26.07 -1.68 -0.61
C VAL A 297 26.87 -2.78 -1.31
N LEU A 298 26.62 -2.96 -2.60
CA LEU A 298 27.33 -3.93 -3.44
C LEU A 298 28.80 -3.52 -3.68
N TRP A 299 29.67 -4.50 -3.90
CA TRP A 299 31.10 -4.29 -4.10
C TRP A 299 31.43 -4.00 -5.58
N HIS A 300 32.15 -2.91 -5.82
CA HIS A 300 32.64 -2.51 -7.15
C HIS A 300 31.50 -2.48 -8.19
N GLU A 301 31.70 -3.08 -9.37
CA GLU A 301 30.70 -3.11 -10.43
C GLU A 301 29.57 -4.13 -10.18
N ARG A 302 29.77 -5.11 -9.29
CA ARG A 302 28.73 -5.89 -8.59
C ARG A 302 29.33 -6.98 -7.70
N ASP A 303 28.59 -7.35 -6.67
CA ASP A 303 28.49 -8.73 -6.19
C ASP A 303 27.04 -9.23 -6.38
N ILE A 304 26.77 -10.49 -6.04
CA ILE A 304 25.48 -11.15 -6.30
C ILE A 304 24.66 -11.41 -5.04
N SER A 305 25.05 -10.86 -3.89
CA SER A 305 24.37 -11.08 -2.61
C SER A 305 22.87 -10.75 -2.68
N HIS A 306 22.53 -9.62 -3.31
CA HIS A 306 21.16 -9.15 -3.54
C HIS A 306 20.25 -10.19 -4.23
N SER A 307 20.78 -10.99 -5.15
CA SER A 307 19.94 -11.89 -5.96
C SER A 307 19.22 -12.93 -5.11
N SER A 308 19.90 -13.46 -4.09
CA SER A 308 19.29 -14.42 -3.18
C SER A 308 18.19 -13.80 -2.31
N ALA A 309 18.39 -12.56 -1.89
CA ALA A 309 17.46 -11.79 -1.09
C ALA A 309 16.23 -11.38 -1.90
N GLU A 310 16.44 -10.79 -3.08
CA GLU A 310 15.41 -10.35 -4.04
C GLU A 310 14.52 -11.51 -4.50
N ARG A 311 15.07 -12.73 -4.68
CA ARG A 311 14.26 -13.94 -4.95
C ARG A 311 13.21 -14.25 -3.88
N ILE A 312 13.40 -13.73 -2.67
CA ILE A 312 12.43 -13.85 -1.57
C ILE A 312 11.60 -12.57 -1.51
N ILE A 313 12.22 -11.42 -1.29
CA ILE A 313 11.49 -10.19 -0.94
C ILE A 313 10.68 -9.64 -2.10
N THR A 314 11.11 -9.80 -3.36
CA THR A 314 10.42 -9.27 -4.52
C THR A 314 9.04 -9.91 -4.73
N PRO A 315 8.93 -11.24 -4.93
CA PRO A 315 7.63 -11.88 -5.05
C PRO A 315 6.81 -11.73 -3.76
N ASP A 316 7.41 -11.98 -2.60
CA ASP A 316 6.67 -11.98 -1.34
C ASP A 316 6.08 -10.58 -1.05
N THR A 317 6.80 -9.49 -1.29
CA THR A 317 6.28 -8.12 -1.06
C THR A 317 5.13 -7.77 -2.02
N THR A 318 5.31 -8.01 -3.31
CA THR A 318 4.34 -7.62 -4.34
C THR A 318 3.07 -8.47 -4.28
N GLU A 319 3.17 -9.76 -3.97
CA GLU A 319 2.03 -10.62 -3.68
C GLU A 319 1.27 -10.16 -2.43
N LEU A 320 1.98 -9.89 -1.33
CA LEU A 320 1.36 -9.47 -0.09
C LEU A 320 0.65 -8.12 -0.22
N ILE A 321 1.25 -7.14 -0.91
CA ILE A 321 0.60 -5.82 -1.08
C ILE A 321 -0.65 -5.92 -1.97
N ASN A 322 -0.58 -6.68 -3.06
CA ASN A 322 -1.73 -6.98 -3.93
C ASN A 322 -2.87 -7.65 -3.14
N TYR A 323 -2.53 -8.62 -2.30
CA TYR A 323 -3.48 -9.27 -1.41
C TYR A 323 -4.09 -8.32 -0.39
N MET A 324 -3.25 -7.50 0.27
CA MET A 324 -3.70 -6.56 1.29
C MET A 324 -4.64 -5.51 0.72
N LEU A 325 -4.31 -4.88 -0.41
CA LEU A 325 -5.15 -3.89 -1.08
C LEU A 325 -6.54 -4.45 -1.41
N ASN A 326 -6.59 -5.66 -1.95
CA ASN A 326 -7.84 -6.30 -2.36
C ASN A 326 -8.66 -6.80 -1.16
N ARG A 327 -8.02 -7.47 -0.20
CA ARG A 327 -8.72 -7.98 0.98
C ARG A 327 -9.22 -6.84 1.85
N PHE A 328 -8.38 -5.84 2.11
CA PHE A 328 -8.76 -4.70 2.93
C PHE A 328 -9.76 -3.79 2.22
N GLY A 329 -9.64 -3.61 0.90
CA GLY A 329 -10.67 -2.94 0.10
C GLY A 329 -12.03 -3.60 0.25
N ASN A 330 -12.10 -4.93 0.19
CA ASN A 330 -13.36 -5.65 0.43
C ASN A 330 -13.86 -5.52 1.88
N ILE A 331 -12.97 -5.45 2.88
CA ILE A 331 -13.35 -5.20 4.27
C ILE A 331 -13.99 -3.81 4.39
N VAL A 332 -13.36 -2.77 3.86
CA VAL A 332 -13.88 -1.38 3.92
C VAL A 332 -15.19 -1.26 3.14
N LYS A 333 -15.26 -1.80 1.92
CA LYS A 333 -16.47 -1.79 1.07
C LYS A 333 -17.68 -2.36 1.81
N ASN A 334 -17.50 -3.51 2.45
CA ASN A 334 -18.57 -4.23 3.13
C ASN A 334 -18.64 -3.94 4.65
N LEU A 335 -17.87 -2.98 5.15
CA LEU A 335 -17.82 -2.67 6.58
C LEU A 335 -19.22 -2.26 7.06
N THR A 336 -19.74 -2.94 8.07
CA THR A 336 -21.01 -2.57 8.70
C THR A 336 -20.74 -1.41 9.65
N VAL A 337 -21.46 -0.32 9.48
CA VAL A 337 -21.38 0.87 10.33
C VAL A 337 -22.66 0.97 11.14
N PHE A 338 -22.54 1.34 12.42
CA PHE A 338 -23.66 1.47 13.36
C PHE A 338 -23.83 2.93 13.82
N PRO A 339 -24.46 3.81 13.01
CA PRO A 339 -24.68 5.21 13.36
C PRO A 339 -25.35 5.42 14.72
N GLU A 340 -26.27 4.53 15.08
CA GLU A 340 -26.97 4.54 16.36
C GLU A 340 -26.03 4.27 17.55
N ASN A 341 -25.08 3.34 17.40
CA ASN A 341 -24.07 3.10 18.44
C ASN A 341 -23.08 4.25 18.52
N MET A 342 -22.66 4.80 17.37
CA MET A 342 -21.80 5.99 17.33
C MET A 342 -22.43 7.16 18.08
N LYS A 343 -23.72 7.42 17.84
CA LYS A 343 -24.46 8.48 18.55
C LYS A 343 -24.63 8.18 20.03
N ARG A 344 -25.02 6.95 20.40
CA ARG A 344 -25.13 6.51 21.80
C ARG A 344 -23.80 6.70 22.55
N ASN A 345 -22.67 6.39 21.92
CA ASN A 345 -21.37 6.48 22.57
C ASN A 345 -20.98 7.92 22.91
N MET A 346 -21.53 8.93 22.24
CA MET A 346 -21.27 10.34 22.57
C MET A 346 -21.72 10.69 24.00
N ASP A 347 -22.77 10.02 24.49
CA ASP A 347 -23.31 10.25 25.83
C ASP A 347 -22.59 9.46 26.94
N ALA A 348 -21.66 8.55 26.58
CA ALA A 348 -20.94 7.71 27.55
C ALA A 348 -20.06 8.52 28.52
N THR A 349 -19.81 9.79 28.21
CA THR A 349 -19.07 10.74 29.03
C THR A 349 -19.98 11.88 29.51
N PHE A 350 -21.27 11.61 29.69
CA PHE A 350 -22.24 12.47 30.37
C PHE A 350 -22.37 13.90 29.80
N GLY A 351 -22.15 14.09 28.50
CA GLY A 351 -22.18 15.41 27.85
C GLY A 351 -20.95 16.29 28.09
N LEU A 352 -19.89 15.75 28.69
CA LEU A 352 -18.63 16.49 28.95
C LEU A 352 -17.90 16.93 27.68
N ILE A 353 -18.20 16.30 26.54
CA ILE A 353 -17.62 16.62 25.23
C ILE A 353 -17.95 18.06 24.77
N TYR A 354 -18.93 18.71 25.41
CA TYR A 354 -19.34 20.09 25.12
C TYR A 354 -18.70 21.12 26.06
N SER A 355 -17.91 20.68 27.05
CA SER A 355 -17.33 21.57 28.07
C SER A 355 -16.49 22.71 27.48
N GLN A 356 -15.73 22.45 26.42
CA GLN A 356 -14.96 23.48 25.71
C GLN A 356 -15.88 24.51 25.05
N HIS A 357 -16.98 24.10 24.44
CA HIS A 357 -17.91 25.02 23.79
C HIS A 357 -18.58 25.94 24.81
N VAL A 358 -19.03 25.38 25.95
CA VAL A 358 -19.56 26.17 27.09
C VAL A 358 -18.51 27.20 27.57
N MET A 359 -17.26 26.78 27.76
CA MET A 359 -16.17 27.68 28.18
C MET A 359 -15.93 28.81 27.16
N LEU A 360 -15.92 28.50 25.86
CA LEU A 360 -15.73 29.50 24.80
C LEU A 360 -16.88 30.51 24.75
N MET A 361 -18.13 30.06 24.89
CA MET A 361 -19.28 30.96 24.92
C MET A 361 -19.24 31.91 26.14
N LEU A 362 -18.79 31.44 27.30
CA LEU A 362 -18.58 32.31 28.48
C LEU A 362 -17.54 33.41 28.21
N ILE A 363 -16.45 33.06 27.51
CA ILE A 363 -15.41 34.01 27.11
C ILE A 363 -15.99 35.05 26.13
N GLU A 364 -16.78 34.61 25.14
CA GLU A 364 -17.45 35.50 24.17
C GLU A 364 -18.43 36.48 24.85
N LYS A 365 -19.00 36.11 26.00
CA LYS A 365 -19.86 36.97 26.84
C LYS A 365 -19.06 37.78 27.89
N GLY A 366 -17.74 37.83 27.74
CA GLY A 366 -16.85 38.75 28.46
C GLY A 366 -16.20 38.20 29.73
N MET A 367 -16.21 36.90 29.99
CA MET A 367 -15.33 36.30 31.02
C MET A 367 -13.89 36.20 30.51
N THR A 368 -12.92 36.30 31.43
CA THR A 368 -11.55 35.88 31.10
C THR A 368 -11.49 34.37 30.92
N ARG A 369 -10.44 33.89 30.23
CA ARG A 369 -10.23 32.45 30.03
C ARG A 369 -10.10 31.70 31.36
N GLU A 370 -9.35 32.24 32.31
CA GLU A 370 -9.13 31.62 33.62
C GLU A 370 -10.45 31.53 34.42
N GLU A 371 -11.23 32.61 34.45
CA GLU A 371 -12.55 32.61 35.11
C GLU A 371 -13.50 31.58 34.50
N ALA A 372 -13.59 31.50 33.16
CA ALA A 372 -14.45 30.54 32.49
C ALA A 372 -13.99 29.09 32.73
N TYR A 373 -12.68 28.86 32.73
CA TYR A 373 -12.09 27.54 32.97
C TYR A 373 -12.34 27.08 34.42
N ASP A 374 -12.01 27.91 35.40
CA ASP A 374 -12.18 27.62 36.82
C ASP A 374 -13.65 27.48 37.22
N LEU A 375 -14.57 28.07 36.45
CA LEU A 375 -16.01 27.89 36.60
C LEU A 375 -16.51 26.55 36.04
N VAL A 376 -16.03 26.14 34.86
CA VAL A 376 -16.50 24.93 34.17
C VAL A 376 -15.84 23.67 34.73
N GLN A 377 -14.55 23.70 35.05
CA GLN A 377 -13.78 22.51 35.45
C GLN A 377 -14.39 21.78 36.65
N PRO A 378 -14.79 22.44 37.76
CA PRO A 378 -15.39 21.72 38.90
C PRO A 378 -16.71 21.03 38.55
N LEU A 379 -17.49 21.60 37.62
CA LEU A 379 -18.74 20.99 37.14
C LEU A 379 -18.43 19.74 36.29
N THR A 380 -17.37 19.78 35.48
CA THR A 380 -16.93 18.60 34.72
C THR A 380 -16.44 17.48 35.62
N ALA A 381 -15.67 17.81 36.67
CA ALA A 381 -15.21 16.84 37.66
C ALA A 381 -16.38 16.19 38.39
N LYS A 382 -17.36 17.01 38.82
CA LYS A 382 -18.59 16.52 39.45
C LYS A 382 -19.38 15.57 38.55
N ALA A 383 -19.62 15.96 37.30
CA ALA A 383 -20.32 15.10 36.33
C ALA A 383 -19.61 13.75 36.13
N TRP A 384 -18.28 13.74 36.12
CA TRP A 384 -17.49 12.52 36.00
C TRP A 384 -17.55 11.63 37.25
N ASP A 385 -17.26 12.21 38.41
CA ASP A 385 -17.14 11.48 39.68
C ASP A 385 -18.51 10.96 40.17
N GLU A 386 -19.57 11.74 39.96
CA GLU A 386 -20.94 11.38 40.35
C GLU A 386 -21.74 10.69 39.23
N GLN A 387 -21.17 10.59 38.02
CA GLN A 387 -21.81 9.97 36.83
C GLN A 387 -23.17 10.59 36.48
N ILE A 388 -23.24 11.92 36.52
CA ILE A 388 -24.44 12.71 36.21
C ILE A 388 -24.22 13.56 34.96
N MET A 389 -25.31 13.87 34.26
CA MET A 389 -25.24 14.69 33.04
C MET A 389 -24.67 16.09 33.35
N PHE A 390 -23.73 16.53 32.52
CA PHE A 390 -23.07 17.82 32.63
C PHE A 390 -24.04 18.99 32.39
N ARG A 391 -24.97 18.84 31.44
CA ARG A 391 -25.91 19.91 31.06
C ARG A 391 -26.74 20.44 32.24
N PRO A 392 -27.41 19.62 33.08
CA PRO A 392 -28.08 20.10 34.28
C PRO A 392 -27.17 20.86 35.28
N LEU A 393 -25.88 20.51 35.37
CA LEU A 393 -24.93 21.24 36.23
C LEU A 393 -24.63 22.64 35.68
N VAL A 394 -24.60 22.79 34.35
CA VAL A 394 -24.47 24.08 33.67
C VAL A 394 -25.73 24.93 33.87
N GLU A 395 -26.91 24.34 33.67
CA GLU A 395 -28.21 25.02 33.79
C GLU A 395 -28.51 25.50 35.22
N SER A 396 -28.01 24.79 36.24
CA SER A 396 -28.19 25.13 37.65
C SER A 396 -27.13 26.08 38.22
N ASN A 397 -26.10 26.45 37.44
CA ASN A 397 -25.03 27.33 37.92
C ASN A 397 -25.39 28.81 37.69
N GLU A 398 -25.62 29.55 38.78
CA GLU A 398 -26.03 30.97 38.73
C GLU A 398 -25.06 31.85 37.92
N LYS A 399 -23.74 31.69 38.08
CA LYS A 399 -22.74 32.50 37.37
C LYS A 399 -22.73 32.24 35.86
N ILE A 400 -23.04 31.01 35.45
CA ILE A 400 -23.21 30.69 34.02
C ILE A 400 -24.50 31.34 33.50
N ARG A 401 -25.60 31.27 34.27
CA ARG A 401 -26.90 31.86 33.91
C ARG A 401 -26.92 33.39 33.86
N GLU A 402 -26.01 34.04 34.56
CA GLU A 402 -25.76 35.49 34.41
C GLU A 402 -25.21 35.88 33.03
N LYS A 403 -24.60 34.92 32.30
CA LYS A 403 -23.93 35.17 31.01
C LYS A 403 -24.59 34.48 29.82
N LEU A 404 -25.12 33.27 30.01
CA LEU A 404 -25.69 32.43 28.96
C LEU A 404 -27.21 32.28 29.14
N THR A 405 -27.92 32.57 28.06
CA THR A 405 -29.37 32.32 27.90
C THR A 405 -29.69 30.84 27.73
N ASP A 406 -30.97 30.46 27.72
CA ASP A 406 -31.39 29.09 27.39
C ASP A 406 -30.94 28.73 25.96
N GLU A 407 -31.08 29.66 25.01
CA GLU A 407 -30.64 29.48 23.63
C GLU A 407 -29.13 29.32 23.51
N ASP A 408 -28.35 30.08 24.30
CA ASP A 408 -26.89 29.94 24.34
C ASP A 408 -26.50 28.54 24.87
N ILE A 409 -27.17 28.04 25.92
CA ILE A 409 -26.90 26.70 26.47
C ILE A 409 -27.33 25.61 25.47
N ASP A 410 -28.49 25.75 24.82
CA ASP A 410 -28.91 24.81 23.78
C ASP A 410 -27.88 24.71 22.65
N ALA A 411 -27.38 25.85 22.18
CA ALA A 411 -26.34 25.91 21.16
C ALA A 411 -25.01 25.28 21.64
N ALA A 412 -24.64 25.47 22.91
CA ALA A 412 -23.41 24.92 23.48
C ALA A 412 -23.39 23.38 23.42
N PHE A 413 -24.54 22.75 23.61
CA PHE A 413 -24.73 21.30 23.64
C PHE A 413 -25.21 20.69 22.31
N ASP A 414 -25.29 21.47 21.23
CA ASP A 414 -25.61 20.97 19.90
C ASP A 414 -24.36 20.46 19.17
N TYR A 415 -24.29 19.15 18.91
CA TYR A 415 -23.17 18.58 18.18
C TYR A 415 -23.05 19.14 16.75
N ASN A 416 -24.14 19.62 16.12
CA ASN A 416 -24.11 20.13 14.75
C ASN A 416 -23.13 21.29 14.57
N TYR A 417 -22.80 22.01 15.64
CA TYR A 417 -21.72 22.99 15.68
C TYR A 417 -20.41 22.43 15.08
N HIS A 418 -20.03 21.21 15.46
CA HIS A 418 -18.80 20.54 15.02
C HIS A 418 -18.88 20.04 13.57
N LEU A 419 -20.08 19.91 13.02
CA LEU A 419 -20.32 19.41 11.66
C LEU A 419 -20.38 20.56 10.63
N SER A 420 -20.45 21.81 11.09
CA SER A 420 -20.63 23.02 10.26
C SER A 420 -19.58 23.21 9.15
N ARG A 421 -18.41 22.56 9.27
CA ARG A 421 -17.30 22.66 8.30
C ARG A 421 -17.01 21.34 7.55
N VAL A 422 -17.86 20.32 7.69
CA VAL A 422 -17.69 19.03 6.99
C VAL A 422 -17.64 19.25 5.47
N ASP A 423 -18.54 20.07 4.91
CA ASP A 423 -18.58 20.34 3.47
C ASP A 423 -17.31 20.98 2.94
N VAL A 424 -16.76 21.96 3.66
CA VAL A 424 -15.51 22.64 3.30
C VAL A 424 -14.36 21.64 3.21
N ILE A 425 -14.32 20.64 4.08
CA ILE A 425 -13.26 19.63 4.08
C ILE A 425 -13.43 18.64 2.91
N PHE A 426 -14.66 18.20 2.63
CA PHE A 426 -14.95 17.32 1.49
C PHE A 426 -14.64 17.99 0.15
N GLU A 427 -15.00 19.28 -0.01
CA GLU A 427 -14.68 20.06 -1.21
C GLU A 427 -13.17 20.16 -1.44
N ARG A 428 -12.37 20.39 -0.39
CA ARG A 428 -10.90 20.41 -0.48
C ARG A 428 -10.30 19.08 -0.96
N LEU A 429 -10.98 17.97 -0.69
CA LEU A 429 -10.52 16.64 -1.09
C LEU A 429 -11.02 16.23 -2.48
N GLY A 430 -11.97 16.98 -3.05
CA GLY A 430 -12.66 16.62 -4.29
C GLY A 430 -13.63 15.44 -4.10
N LEU A 431 -14.24 15.31 -2.91
CA LEU A 431 -15.15 14.22 -2.55
C LEU A 431 -16.63 14.62 -2.52
#